data_AF-A0A964CUI0-F1
#
_entry.id   AF-A0A964CUI0-F1
#
_cell.length_a   1.000
_cell.length_b   1.000
_cell.length_c   1.000
_cell.angle_alpha   90.00
_cell.angle_beta   90.00
_cell.angle_gamma   90.00
#
_symmetry.space_group_name_H-M   'P 1'
#
loop_
_entity.id
_entity.type
_entity.pdbx_description
1 polymer ?
#
loop_
_entity_poly.entity_id
_entity_poly.type
_entity_poly.pdbx_seq_one_letter_code
_entity_poly.pdbx_strand_id
1 'polypeptide(L)' 'MTICLHAGASNPCYSVSTKEYIRYLQITLGSLRELDTHLVISEKVGLGTHQQISPVVKEVDEVTRLIVSTINKLKPE' A
#
# COMPACT_ATOMS: atom_id res chain seq x y z
N MET A 1 4.49 10.54 0.89
CA MET A 1 3.04 10.73 0.72
C MET A 1 2.37 10.55 2.07
N THR A 2 1.76 11.63 2.54
CA THR A 2 1.44 11.92 3.95
C THR A 2 0.23 11.16 4.47
N ILE A 3 0.45 10.22 5.38
CA ILE A 3 -0.40 9.96 6.57
C ILE A 3 0.56 9.39 7.61
N CYS A 4 1.07 10.16 8.57
CA CYS A 4 0.59 10.12 9.96
C CYS A 4 1.21 11.29 10.75
N LEU A 5 0.66 12.51 10.66
CA LEU A 5 0.91 13.57 11.64
C LEU A 5 -0.33 14.48 11.74
N HIS A 6 -1.42 13.93 12.28
CA HIS A 6 -2.47 14.72 12.92
C HIS A 6 -2.95 14.00 14.19
N ALA A 7 -2.00 13.50 15.00
CA ALA A 7 -2.27 13.13 16.38
C ALA A 7 -2.39 14.40 17.24
N GLY A 8 -3.47 15.16 17.01
CA GLY A 8 -3.90 16.26 17.86
C GLY A 8 -4.77 15.73 18.99
N ALA A 9 -4.20 15.69 20.20
CA ALA A 9 -4.85 15.76 21.51
C ALA A 9 -6.28 15.20 21.65
N SER A 10 -6.39 13.94 22.10
CA SER A 10 -7.35 13.41 23.07
C SER A 10 -7.49 11.91 22.83
N ASN A 11 -7.10 11.09 23.80
CA ASN A 11 -7.34 9.65 23.74
C ASN A 11 -8.84 9.38 23.95
N PRO A 12 -9.49 8.77 22.96
CA PRO A 12 -10.18 7.53 23.19
C PRO A 12 -9.48 6.45 22.36
N CYS A 13 -9.39 5.24 22.92
CA CYS A 13 -8.95 4.05 22.20
C CYS A 13 -9.59 4.02 20.81
N TYR A 14 -8.80 4.29 19.76
CA TYR A 14 -9.25 4.32 18.37
C TYR A 14 -9.56 2.89 17.96
N SER A 15 -10.78 2.42 18.22
CA SER A 15 -11.32 1.31 17.44
C SER A 15 -11.47 1.84 16.01
N VAL A 16 -10.44 1.66 15.18
CA VAL A 16 -10.52 1.96 13.75
C VAL A 16 -11.69 1.16 13.22
N SER A 17 -12.74 1.84 12.76
CA SER A 17 -13.90 1.13 12.23
C SER A 17 -13.46 0.26 11.04
N THR A 18 -14.13 -0.86 10.79
CA THR A 18 -13.84 -1.70 9.61
C THR A 18 -13.80 -0.86 8.32
N LYS A 19 -14.66 0.15 8.24
CA LYS A 19 -14.70 1.13 7.14
C LYS A 19 -13.42 1.96 7.03
N GLU A 20 -12.92 2.50 8.14
CA GLU A 20 -11.66 3.25 8.14
C GLU A 20 -10.46 2.37 7.86
N TYR A 21 -10.46 1.13 8.35
CA TYR A 21 -9.40 0.17 8.07
C TYR A 21 -9.35 -0.17 6.58
N ILE A 22 -10.51 -0.44 5.95
CA ILE A 22 -10.61 -0.63 4.50
C ILE A 22 -10.10 0.61 3.75
N ARG A 23 -10.43 1.83 4.21
CA ARG A 23 -9.93 3.07 3.61
C ARG A 23 -8.41 3.16 3.66
N TYR A 24 -7.78 2.81 4.78
CA TYR A 24 -6.31 2.77 4.87
C TYR A 24 -5.71 1.75 3.92
N LEU A 25 -6.29 0.55 3.83
CA LEU A 25 -5.85 -0.47 2.88
C LEU A 25 -5.96 0.00 1.41
N GLN A 26 -7.02 0.74 1.06
CA GLN A 26 -7.16 1.35 -0.27
C GLN A 26 -6.10 2.41 -0.55
N ILE A 27 -5.75 3.22 0.44
CA ILE A 27 -4.65 4.20 0.32
C ILE A 27 -3.32 3.46 0.11
N THR A 28 -3.08 2.38 0.84
CA THR A 28 -1.88 1.54 0.66
C THR A 28 -1.80 0.95 -0.75
N LEU A 29 -2.93 0.49 -1.32
CA LEU A 29 -2.96 0.04 -2.73
C LEU A 29 -2.58 1.15 -3.72
N GLY A 30 -2.99 2.40 -3.47
CA GLY A 30 -2.55 3.55 -4.25
C GLY A 30 -1.03 3.73 -4.20
N SER A 31 -0.45 3.72 -2.99
CA SER A 31 1.00 3.83 -2.78
C SER A 31 1.79 2.70 -3.46
N LEU A 32 1.29 1.45 -3.41
CA LEU A 32 1.93 0.32 -4.07
C LEU A 32 1.94 0.46 -5.59
N ARG A 33 0.88 1.04 -6.18
CA ARG A 33 0.81 1.29 -7.62
C ARG A 33 1.75 2.41 -8.06
N GLU A 34 1.94 3.42 -7.23
CA GLU A 34 2.97 4.44 -7.45
C GLU A 34 4.39 3.84 -7.37
N LEU A 35 4.64 2.97 -6.39
CA LEU A 35 5.93 2.26 -6.26
C LEU A 35 6.22 1.40 -7.50
N ASP A 36 5.26 0.60 -7.96
CA ASP A 36 5.40 -0.22 -9.16
C ASP A 36 5.77 0.61 -10.40
N THR A 37 5.10 1.76 -10.57
CA THR A 37 5.42 2.71 -11.63
C THR A 37 6.86 3.23 -11.52
N HIS A 38 7.31 3.59 -10.31
CA HIS A 38 8.67 4.05 -10.07
C HIS A 38 9.72 2.95 -10.29
N LEU A 39 9.42 1.68 -10.00
CA LEU A 39 10.30 0.57 -10.29
C LEU A 39 10.52 0.40 -11.81
N VAL A 40 9.44 0.45 -12.59
CA VAL A 40 9.51 0.41 -14.06
C VAL A 40 10.30 1.59 -14.62
N ILE A 41 10.07 2.80 -14.11
CA ILE A 41 10.83 3.98 -14.53
C ILE A 41 12.31 3.84 -14.18
N SER A 42 12.62 3.39 -12.96
CA SER A 42 13.99 3.22 -12.48
C SER A 42 14.80 2.24 -13.33
N GLU A 43 14.17 1.16 -13.79
CA GLU A 43 14.77 0.23 -14.75
C GLU A 43 15.08 0.93 -16.09
N LYS A 44 14.09 1.66 -16.63
CA LYS A 44 14.22 2.35 -17.93
C LYS A 44 15.29 3.44 -17.94
N VAL A 45 15.50 4.11 -16.82
CA VAL A 45 16.52 5.18 -16.70
C VAL A 45 17.87 4.68 -16.18
N GLY A 46 18.04 3.36 -16.00
CA GLY A 46 19.30 2.76 -15.56
C GLY A 46 19.65 2.99 -14.09
N LEU A 47 18.67 3.35 -13.25
CA LEU A 47 18.84 3.49 -11.80
C LEU A 47 18.78 2.13 -11.05
N GLY A 48 18.33 1.07 -11.72
CA GLY A 48 18.40 -0.30 -11.23
C GLY A 48 18.37 -1.30 -12.37
N THR A 49 19.02 -2.45 -12.18
CA THR A 49 18.98 -3.54 -13.16
C THR A 49 17.71 -4.38 -13.01
N HIS A 50 17.32 -5.08 -14.07
CA HIS A 50 16.22 -6.05 -14.01
C HIS A 50 16.39 -7.05 -12.86
N GLN A 51 17.62 -7.53 -12.63
CA GLN A 51 17.95 -8.49 -11.58
C GLN A 51 17.65 -7.95 -10.17
N GLN A 52 17.82 -6.64 -9.96
CA GLN A 52 17.57 -5.96 -8.68
C GLN A 52 16.10 -5.58 -8.51
N ILE A 53 15.42 -5.22 -9.61
CA ILE A 53 14.04 -4.69 -9.58
C ILE A 53 13.00 -5.82 -9.61
N SER A 54 13.23 -6.89 -10.38
CA SER A 54 12.30 -8.01 -10.55
C SER A 54 11.85 -8.66 -9.23
N PRO A 55 12.74 -8.88 -8.23
CA PRO A 55 12.30 -9.36 -6.92
C PRO A 55 11.34 -8.39 -6.21
N VAL A 56 11.60 -7.08 -6.26
CA VAL A 56 10.77 -6.07 -5.61
C VAL A 56 9.39 -5.97 -6.27
N VAL A 57 9.33 -6.05 -7.59
CA VAL A 57 8.05 -6.10 -8.33
C VAL A 57 7.21 -7.31 -7.89
N LYS A 58 7.83 -8.47 -7.70
CA LYS A 58 7.12 -9.67 -7.20
C LYS A 58 6.57 -9.46 -5.78
N GLU A 59 7.33 -8.82 -4.90
CA GLU A 59 6.87 -8.49 -3.55
C GLU A 59 5.69 -7.51 -3.59
N VAL A 60 5.75 -6.47 -4.43
CA VAL A 60 4.65 -5.51 -4.61
C VAL A 60 3.38 -6.22 -5.08
N ASP A 61 3.50 -7.15 -6.01
CA ASP A 61 2.40 -7.99 -6.50
C ASP A 61 1.80 -8.89 -5.40
N GLU A 62 2.65 -9.52 -4.60
CA GLU A 62 2.22 -10.37 -3.48
C GLU A 62 1.47 -9.57 -2.42
N VAL A 63 2.03 -8.44 -1.97
CA VAL A 63 1.41 -7.56 -0.98
C VAL A 63 0.09 -7.00 -1.52
N THR A 64 0.04 -6.63 -2.80
CA THR A 64 -1.20 -6.17 -3.45
C THR A 64 -2.29 -7.24 -3.38
N ARG A 65 -1.98 -8.50 -3.70
CA ARG A 65 -2.93 -9.62 -3.60
C ARG A 65 -3.43 -9.84 -2.17
N LEU A 66 -2.54 -9.75 -1.18
CA LEU A 66 -2.89 -9.89 0.23
C LEU A 66 -3.83 -8.78 0.70
N ILE A 67 -3.56 -7.53 0.32
CA ILE A 67 -4.40 -6.39 0.69
C ILE A 67 -5.78 -6.50 0.02
N VAL A 68 -5.85 -6.83 -1.27
CA VAL A 68 -7.12 -7.02 -1.97
C VAL A 68 -7.95 -8.14 -1.34
N SER A 69 -7.33 -9.28 -1.05
CA SER A 69 -7.98 -10.40 -0.34
C SER A 69 -8.51 -9.98 1.02
N THR A 70 -7.73 -9.18 1.77
CA THR A 70 -8.12 -8.66 3.08
C THR A 70 -9.31 -7.70 2.98
N ILE A 71 -9.28 -6.75 2.04
CA ILE A 71 -10.42 -5.84 1.80
C ILE A 71 -11.69 -6.64 1.48
N ASN A 72 -11.59 -7.64 0.60
CA ASN A 72 -12.75 -8.44 0.20
C ASN A 72 -13.35 -9.25 1.35
N LYS A 73 -12.54 -9.72 2.30
CA LYS A 73 -13.02 -10.41 3.51
C LYS A 73 -13.69 -9.48 4.53
N LEU A 74 -13.36 -8.19 4.49
CA LEU A 74 -13.82 -7.20 5.47
C LEU A 74 -15.02 -6.38 4.99
N LYS A 75 -15.30 -6.35 3.69
CA LYS A 75 -16.50 -5.72 3.16
C LYS A 75 -17.73 -6.52 3.60
N PRO A 76 -18.73 -5.89 4.25
CA PRO A 76 -20.03 -6.53 4.46
C PRO A 76 -20.72 -6.77 3.11
N GLU A 77 -21.48 -7.86 3.00
CA GLU A 77 -22.29 -8.22 1.82
C GLU A 77 -23.36 -7.18 1.49
#